data_AF-A0A3B1DJP7-F1
#
_entry.id   AF-A0A3B1DJP7-F1
#
_cell.length_a   1.000
_cell.length_b   1.000
_cell.length_c   1.000
_cell.angle_alpha   90.00
_cell.angle_beta   90.00
_cell.angle_gamma   90.00
#
_symmetry.space_group_name_H-M   'P 1'
#
loop_
_entity.id
_entity.type
_entity.pdbx_description
1 polymer ?
#
loop_
_entity_poly.entity_id
_entity_poly.type
_entity_poly.pdbx_seq_one_letter_code
_entity_poly.pdbx_strand_id
1 'polypeptide(L)'
;MVFSDNNGTPDFANATSYAVACFVECFADWDRNRTINTMDLTAFLNDWNAAHPDADLNGDGVINTQDMTVFLGAYAAGDCICPEG
;
A
#
# COMPACT_ATOMS: atom_id res chain seq x y z
N MET A 1 -16.96 22.97 -2.31
CA MET A 1 -17.52 22.76 -0.96
C MET A 1 -17.10 21.36 -0.55
N VAL A 2 -16.03 21.27 0.25
CA VAL A 2 -15.57 20.00 0.83
C VAL A 2 -16.35 19.84 2.12
N PHE A 3 -17.10 18.75 2.27
CA PHE A 3 -17.72 18.44 3.55
C PHE A 3 -16.66 17.74 4.40
N SER A 4 -16.10 18.46 5.36
CA SER A 4 -15.43 17.82 6.49
C SER A 4 -16.50 17.14 7.33
N ASP A 5 -16.35 15.86 7.62
CA ASP A 5 -16.97 15.34 8.84
C ASP A 5 -16.14 15.78 10.06
N ASN A 6 -16.76 15.77 11.23
CA ASN A 6 -16.17 16.33 12.45
C ASN A 6 -15.15 15.37 13.11
N ASN A 7 -14.62 14.37 12.39
CA ASN A 7 -13.71 13.37 12.94
C ASN A 7 -12.27 13.48 12.42
N GLY A 8 -11.99 14.45 11.54
CA GLY A 8 -10.61 14.77 11.13
C GLY A 8 -9.95 13.72 10.23
N THR A 9 -10.72 12.77 9.69
CA THR A 9 -10.24 11.76 8.75
C THR A 9 -11.09 11.77 7.48
N PRO A 10 -10.51 11.80 6.27
CA PRO A 10 -11.30 11.65 5.05
C PRO A 10 -11.82 10.20 4.93
N ASP A 11 -13.08 9.97 5.31
CA ASP A 11 -13.79 8.71 5.06
C ASP A 11 -14.49 8.76 3.68
N PHE A 12 -14.18 7.80 2.81
CA PHE A 12 -14.84 7.60 1.52
C PHE A 12 -16.13 6.78 1.65
N ALA A 13 -17.06 7.24 2.49
CA ALA A 13 -18.39 6.69 2.54
C ALA A 13 -19.24 7.27 1.39
N ASN A 14 -19.27 6.53 0.28
CA ASN A 14 -20.23 6.61 -0.85
C ASN A 14 -19.74 7.36 -2.10
N ALA A 15 -19.06 6.65 -3.01
CA ALA A 15 -18.75 7.14 -4.35
C ALA A 15 -19.46 6.30 -5.42
N THR A 16 -20.70 6.67 -5.74
CA THR A 16 -21.13 6.54 -7.15
C THR A 16 -20.53 7.72 -7.92
N SER A 17 -19.78 7.44 -8.99
CA SER A 17 -19.23 8.39 -9.98
C SER A 17 -17.81 8.90 -9.70
N TYR A 18 -16.84 8.18 -10.29
CA TYR A 18 -15.46 8.59 -10.59
C TYR A 18 -14.72 9.35 -9.48
N ALA A 19 -14.45 8.65 -8.38
CA ALA A 19 -13.23 8.94 -7.63
C ALA A 19 -12.07 8.87 -8.63
N VAL A 20 -11.22 9.90 -8.67
CA VAL A 20 -9.85 9.71 -9.16
C VAL A 20 -9.24 8.72 -8.18
N ALA A 21 -9.40 7.44 -8.48
CA ALA A 21 -8.77 6.38 -7.76
C ALA A 21 -7.28 6.53 -8.06
N CYS A 22 -6.55 7.12 -7.11
CA CYS A 22 -5.44 6.33 -6.62
C CYS A 22 -6.07 4.97 -6.31
N PHE A 23 -5.87 4.00 -7.19
CA PHE A 23 -5.97 2.63 -6.75
C PHE A 23 -4.94 2.57 -5.63
N VAL A 24 -5.41 2.68 -4.39
CA VAL A 24 -4.58 2.57 -3.20
C VAL A 24 -4.10 1.13 -3.20
N GLU A 25 -3.04 0.88 -3.95
CA GLU A 25 -2.17 -0.25 -3.75
C GLU A 25 -1.33 0.17 -2.54
N CYS A 26 -1.91 -0.02 -1.36
CA CYS A 26 -1.15 0.14 -0.14
C CYS A 26 -0.14 -1.00 -0.12
N PHE A 27 1.09 -0.73 -0.56
CA PHE A 27 2.17 -1.72 -0.53
C PHE A 27 2.38 -2.30 0.88
N ALA A 28 1.99 -1.55 1.92
CA ALA A 28 2.07 -2.00 3.31
C ALA A 28 0.88 -2.90 3.76
N ASP A 29 -0.25 -2.94 3.06
CA ASP A 29 -1.40 -3.85 3.28
C ASP A 29 -1.31 -5.02 2.30
N TRP A 30 -0.26 -5.83 2.46
CA TRP A 30 0.13 -6.88 1.51
C TRP A 30 -0.92 -7.97 1.38
N ASP A 31 -1.58 -8.34 2.48
CA ASP A 31 -2.62 -9.36 2.48
C ASP A 31 -4.01 -8.81 2.10
N ARG A 32 -4.10 -7.50 1.87
CA ARG A 32 -5.28 -6.75 1.41
C ARG A 32 -6.45 -6.84 2.40
N ASN A 33 -6.15 -6.93 3.68
CA ASN A 33 -7.15 -7.01 4.76
C ASN A 33 -7.59 -5.63 5.29
N ARG A 34 -7.02 -4.52 4.76
CA ARG A 34 -7.24 -3.12 5.14
C ARG A 34 -6.62 -2.73 6.49
N THR A 35 -5.67 -3.50 6.99
CA THR A 35 -5.02 -3.29 8.28
C THR A 35 -3.53 -3.57 8.18
N ILE A 36 -2.71 -2.51 8.21
CA ILE A 36 -1.25 -2.66 8.24
C ILE A 36 -0.82 -3.19 9.59
N ASN A 37 -0.31 -4.42 9.61
CA ASN A 37 0.21 -5.07 10.79
C ASN A 37 1.30 -6.09 10.43
N THR A 38 1.80 -6.83 11.42
CA THR A 38 2.88 -7.81 11.20
C THR A 38 2.52 -8.96 10.25
N MET A 39 1.25 -9.20 9.98
CA MET A 39 0.79 -10.18 8.98
C MET A 39 1.18 -9.73 7.55
N ASP A 40 1.13 -8.44 7.25
CA ASP A 40 1.53 -7.91 5.94
C ASP A 40 3.02 -8.09 5.70
N LEU A 41 3.84 -7.79 6.71
CA LEU A 41 5.28 -8.05 6.66
C LEU A 41 5.57 -9.53 6.43
N THR A 42 4.84 -10.41 7.11
CA THR A 42 5.03 -11.86 6.95
C THR A 42 4.60 -12.34 5.57
N ALA A 43 3.50 -11.81 5.03
CA ALA A 43 3.01 -12.12 3.70
C ALA A 43 3.98 -11.65 2.61
N PHE A 44 4.48 -10.41 2.71
CA PHE A 44 5.53 -9.89 1.84
C PHE A 44 6.78 -10.76 1.88
N LEU A 45 7.27 -11.15 3.06
CA LEU A 45 8.46 -12.00 3.18
C LEU A 45 8.26 -13.39 2.56
N ASN A 46 7.04 -13.93 2.57
CA ASN A 46 6.75 -15.20 1.89
C ASN A 46 6.88 -15.04 0.38
N ASP A 47 6.31 -13.96 -0.18
CA ASP A 47 6.34 -13.69 -1.62
C ASP A 47 7.75 -13.31 -2.10
N TRP A 48 8.49 -12.53 -1.32
CA TRP A 48 9.89 -12.18 -1.58
C TRP A 48 10.78 -13.43 -1.59
N ASN A 49 10.64 -14.35 -0.62
CA ASN A 49 11.38 -15.62 -0.60
C ASN A 49 11.00 -16.55 -1.75
N ALA A 50 9.76 -16.46 -2.24
CA ALA A 50 9.30 -17.20 -3.42
C ALA A 50 9.73 -16.56 -4.74
N ALA A 51 10.40 -15.39 -4.70
CA ALA A 51 10.67 -14.56 -5.87
C ALA A 51 9.38 -14.29 -6.70
N HIS A 52 8.28 -14.04 -6.00
CA HIS A 52 7.01 -13.72 -6.64
C HIS A 52 7.11 -12.36 -7.34
N PRO A 53 6.66 -12.23 -8.61
CA PRO A 53 6.81 -10.99 -9.38
C PRO A 53 6.20 -9.76 -8.70
N ASP A 54 5.16 -9.93 -7.89
CA ASP A 54 4.55 -8.81 -7.14
C ASP A 54 5.51 -8.21 -6.10
N ALA A 55 6.58 -8.91 -5.70
CA ALA A 55 7.60 -8.42 -4.77
C ALA A 55 8.66 -7.52 -5.43
N ASP A 56 8.60 -7.29 -6.74
CA ASP A 56 9.39 -6.28 -7.46
C ASP A 56 8.70 -4.91 -7.33
N LEU A 57 9.02 -4.20 -6.24
CA LEU A 57 8.36 -2.97 -5.85
C LEU A 57 8.98 -1.74 -6.49
N ASN A 58 10.24 -1.83 -6.92
CA ASN A 58 10.88 -0.74 -7.65
C ASN A 58 10.70 -0.86 -9.18
N GLY A 59 10.18 -2.01 -9.67
CA GLY A 59 9.88 -2.27 -11.07
C GLY A 59 11.12 -2.48 -11.94
N ASP A 60 12.24 -2.91 -11.36
CA ASP A 60 13.51 -3.11 -12.07
C ASP A 60 13.67 -4.52 -12.67
N GLY A 61 12.72 -5.42 -12.40
CA GLY A 61 12.71 -6.80 -12.87
C GLY A 61 13.55 -7.76 -12.00
N VAL A 62 14.08 -7.30 -10.87
CA VAL A 62 14.96 -8.07 -9.98
C VAL A 62 14.53 -7.93 -8.52
N ILE A 63 13.91 -8.97 -7.99
CA ILE A 63 13.52 -9.04 -6.57
C ILE A 63 14.77 -9.15 -5.70
N ASN A 64 15.08 -8.10 -4.95
CA ASN A 64 16.25 -8.02 -4.10
C ASN A 64 16.00 -7.18 -2.82
N THR A 65 17.05 -6.79 -2.13
CA THR A 65 16.93 -6.00 -0.88
C THR A 65 16.45 -4.57 -1.10
N GLN A 66 16.54 -4.04 -2.32
CA GLN A 66 16.01 -2.75 -2.72
C GLN A 66 14.48 -2.73 -2.56
N ASP A 67 13.79 -3.77 -3.01
CA ASP A 67 12.33 -3.93 -2.85
C ASP A 67 11.92 -4.02 -1.39
N MET A 68 12.69 -4.77 -0.59
CA MET A 68 12.47 -4.82 0.85
C MET A 68 12.60 -3.43 1.50
N THR A 69 13.51 -2.59 1.01
CA THR A 69 13.66 -1.21 1.51
C THR A 69 12.44 -0.36 1.12
N VAL A 70 11.90 -0.54 -0.09
CA VAL A 70 10.66 0.10 -0.53
C VAL A 70 9.49 -0.31 0.37
N PHE A 71 9.31 -1.61 0.59
CA PHE A 71 8.26 -2.15 1.47
C PHE A 71 8.37 -1.61 2.89
N LEU A 72 9.56 -1.68 3.50
CA LEU A 72 9.76 -1.20 4.88
C LEU A 72 9.56 0.31 5.03
N GLY A 73 9.88 1.09 3.99
CA GLY A 73 9.56 2.51 3.92
C GLY A 73 8.06 2.77 4.01
N ALA A 74 7.27 2.05 3.19
CA ALA A 74 5.81 2.15 3.21
C ALA A 74 5.21 1.65 4.55
N TYR A 75 5.69 0.51 5.03
CA TYR A 75 5.24 -0.10 6.29
C TYR A 75 5.50 0.80 7.50
N ALA A 76 6.68 1.45 7.58
CA ALA A 76 7.02 2.34 8.68
C ALA A 76 6.24 3.66 8.64
N ALA A 77 5.91 4.14 7.44
CA ALA A 77 5.07 5.33 7.27
C ALA A 77 3.59 5.05 7.61
N GLY A 78 3.16 3.78 7.58
CA GLY A 78 1.75 3.42 7.63
C GLY A 78 0.99 3.96 6.41
N ASP A 79 1.72 4.29 5.34
CA ASP A 79 1.19 5.00 4.19
C ASP A 79 0.66 4.01 3.16
N CYS A 80 -0.59 4.27 2.77
CA CYS A 80 -1.07 3.96 1.43
C CYS A 80 -0.36 4.91 0.46
N ILE A 81 0.75 4.48 -0.14
CA ILE A 81 1.44 5.33 -1.14
C ILE A 81 0.50 5.52 -2.33
N CYS A 82 -0.01 6.74 -2.49
CA CYS A 82 -0.55 7.24 -3.74
C CYS A 82 0.54 8.06 -4.44
N PRO A 83 1.03 7.64 -5.62
CA PRO A 83 2.03 8.42 -6.32
C PRO A 83 1.34 9.55 -7.09
N GLU A 84 1.06 10.67 -6.42
CA GLU A 84 0.64 11.90 -7.11
C GLU A 84 1.26 13.13 -6.43
N GLY A 85 2.54 13.43 -6.76
CA GLY A 85 3.12 14.77 -6.67
C GLY A 85 4.11 15.03 -5.55
#